data_AF-A0A966I0T7-F1
#
_entry.id   AF-A0A966I0T7-F1
#
_cell.length_a   1.000
_cell.length_b   1.000
_cell.length_c   1.000
_cell.angle_alpha   90.00
_cell.angle_beta   90.00
_cell.angle_gamma   90.00
#
_symmetry.space_group_name_H-M   'P 1'
#
loop_
_entity.id
_entity.type
_entity.pdbx_description
1 polymer ?
#
loop_
_entity_poly.entity_id
_entity_poly.type
_entity_poly.pdbx_seq_one_letter_code
_entity_poly.pdbx_strand_id
1 'polypeptide(L)'
;MKLSKYLSSSFLFFGTLLGAHAFAWPLYLPNSSFFLFQPDAARALSLLIALIAIAVVALDINAQVLDSKSVALLGVLSALIAALRLIGAGAIGVEPMWFLLIVASFVFGGRFGFSLGVLSLAISALLTGGIGPWLPFQMLAAGWIGLIAGTIG
;
A
#
# COMPACT_ATOMS: atom_id res chain seq x y z
N MET A 1 8.93 7.58 -22.71
CA MET A 1 8.70 8.45 -21.54
C MET A 1 7.21 8.71 -21.25
N LYS A 2 6.44 9.38 -22.12
CA LYS A 2 5.01 9.69 -21.85
C LYS A 2 4.14 8.44 -21.65
N LEU A 3 4.28 7.41 -22.50
CA LEU A 3 3.47 6.17 -22.43
C LEU A 3 3.60 5.44 -21.08
N SER A 4 4.82 5.38 -20.54
CA SER A 4 5.11 4.70 -19.27
C SER A 4 4.52 5.46 -18.07
N LYS A 5 4.52 6.81 -18.10
CA LYS A 5 3.84 7.64 -17.11
C LYS A 5 2.32 7.43 -17.10
N TYR A 6 1.71 7.31 -18.29
CA TYR A 6 0.28 7.00 -18.41
C TYR A 6 -0.02 5.58 -17.92
N LEU A 7 0.77 4.59 -18.32
CA LEU A 7 0.67 3.21 -17.82
C LEU A 7 0.67 3.16 -16.29
N SER A 8 1.64 3.82 -15.65
CA SER A 8 1.74 3.76 -14.20
C SER A 8 0.61 4.51 -13.49
N SER A 9 0.08 5.57 -14.09
CA SER A 9 -1.13 6.25 -13.59
C SER A 9 -2.38 5.38 -13.74
N SER A 10 -2.50 4.64 -14.85
CA SER A 10 -3.55 3.64 -15.04
C SER A 10 -3.44 2.51 -14.03
N PHE A 11 -2.25 2.00 -13.72
CA PHE A 11 -2.05 0.97 -12.71
C PHE A 11 -2.44 1.46 -11.30
N LEU A 12 -2.10 2.69 -10.93
CA LEU A 12 -2.56 3.30 -9.67
C LEU A 12 -4.09 3.43 -9.62
N PHE A 13 -4.70 3.84 -10.73
CA PHE A 13 -6.15 3.95 -10.85
C PHE A 13 -6.83 2.58 -10.73
N PHE A 14 -6.38 1.59 -11.48
CA PHE A 14 -6.89 0.21 -11.40
C PHE A 14 -6.65 -0.42 -10.03
N GLY A 15 -5.48 -0.18 -9.41
CA GLY A 15 -5.19 -0.65 -8.05
C GLY A 15 -6.14 -0.04 -7.02
N THR A 16 -6.47 1.25 -7.15
CA THR A 16 -7.46 1.94 -6.31
C THR A 16 -8.87 1.42 -6.56
N LEU A 17 -9.25 1.17 -7.82
CA LEU A 17 -10.56 0.59 -8.18
C LEU A 17 -10.74 -0.82 -7.64
N LEU A 18 -9.71 -1.67 -7.80
CA LEU A 18 -9.66 -3.00 -7.19
C LEU A 18 -9.75 -2.91 -5.67
N GLY A 19 -9.09 -1.91 -5.07
CA GLY A 19 -9.16 -1.70 -3.63
C GLY A 19 -10.54 -1.29 -3.15
N ALA A 20 -11.21 -0.36 -3.82
CA ALA A 20 -12.58 0.04 -3.50
C ALA A 20 -13.55 -1.14 -3.66
N HIS A 21 -13.37 -1.94 -4.72
CA HIS A 21 -14.15 -3.16 -4.91
C HIS A 21 -13.87 -4.20 -3.81
N ALA A 22 -12.61 -4.34 -3.39
CA ALA A 22 -12.24 -5.20 -2.26
C ALA A 22 -12.88 -4.76 -0.94
N PHE A 23 -13.08 -3.46 -0.71
CA PHE A 23 -13.81 -2.99 0.49
C PHE A 23 -15.32 -3.25 0.40
N ALA A 24 -15.89 -3.14 -0.79
CA ALA A 24 -17.34 -3.13 -0.95
C ALA A 24 -17.95 -4.52 -1.22
N TRP A 25 -17.18 -5.50 -1.71
CA TRP A 25 -17.74 -6.83 -2.09
C TRP A 25 -18.54 -7.55 -1.01
N PRO A 26 -18.21 -7.50 0.30
CA PRO A 26 -19.03 -8.20 1.29
C PRO A 26 -20.45 -7.62 1.40
N LEU A 27 -20.67 -6.37 0.97
CA LEU A 27 -21.98 -5.70 1.04
C LEU A 27 -22.93 -6.13 -0.06
N TYR A 28 -22.43 -6.46 -1.26
CA TYR A 28 -23.25 -6.84 -2.41
C TYR A 28 -23.10 -8.31 -2.84
N LEU A 29 -22.04 -9.00 -2.40
CA LEU A 29 -21.78 -10.42 -2.68
C LEU A 29 -21.34 -11.18 -1.41
N PRO A 30 -22.21 -11.31 -0.39
CA PRO A 30 -21.85 -12.00 0.85
C PRO A 30 -21.62 -13.51 0.68
N ASN A 31 -22.20 -14.13 -0.35
CA ASN A 31 -22.12 -15.58 -0.63
C ASN A 31 -21.43 -15.90 -1.95
N SER A 32 -20.39 -15.14 -2.34
CA SER A 32 -19.67 -15.40 -3.59
C SER A 32 -18.93 -16.74 -3.58
N SER A 33 -19.10 -17.50 -4.66
CA SER A 33 -18.35 -18.73 -4.94
C SER A 33 -16.99 -18.48 -5.60
N PHE A 34 -16.68 -17.23 -5.96
CA PHE A 34 -15.42 -16.87 -6.59
C PHE A 34 -14.29 -16.81 -5.56
N PHE A 35 -13.20 -17.54 -5.84
CA PHE A 35 -12.08 -17.74 -4.91
C PHE A 35 -11.57 -16.45 -4.25
N LEU A 36 -11.26 -15.38 -5.01
CA LEU A 36 -10.75 -14.11 -4.44
C LEU A 36 -11.76 -13.34 -3.58
N PHE A 37 -13.05 -13.67 -3.70
CA PHE A 37 -14.16 -13.13 -2.92
C PHE A 37 -14.67 -14.19 -1.94
N GLN A 38 -13.76 -14.99 -1.39
CA GLN A 38 -14.04 -15.82 -0.22
C GLN A 38 -13.28 -15.24 0.97
N PRO A 39 -13.86 -15.26 2.19
CA PRO A 39 -13.17 -14.78 3.40
C PRO A 39 -11.79 -15.44 3.60
N ASP A 40 -11.67 -16.70 3.19
CA ASP A 40 -10.46 -17.51 3.32
C ASP A 40 -9.34 -17.09 2.34
N ALA A 41 -9.68 -16.42 1.24
CA ALA A 41 -8.73 -16.01 0.20
C ALA A 41 -8.10 -14.62 0.42
N ALA A 42 -8.44 -13.95 1.52
CA ALA A 42 -7.94 -12.61 1.80
C ALA A 42 -6.40 -12.57 1.98
N ARG A 43 -5.76 -13.71 2.29
CA ARG A 43 -4.29 -13.87 2.22
C ARG A 43 -3.76 -13.74 0.79
N ALA A 44 -4.41 -14.37 -0.17
CA ALA A 44 -4.07 -14.29 -1.59
C ALA A 44 -4.27 -12.85 -2.11
N LEU A 45 -5.32 -12.17 -1.67
CA LEU A 45 -5.57 -10.77 -1.99
C LEU A 45 -4.46 -9.85 -1.45
N SER A 46 -3.97 -10.10 -0.23
CA SER A 46 -2.84 -9.33 0.36
C SER A 46 -1.59 -9.43 -0.51
N LEU A 47 -1.25 -10.66 -0.93
CA LEU A 47 -0.12 -10.93 -1.82
C LEU A 47 -0.30 -10.25 -3.18
N LEU A 48 -1.50 -10.31 -3.75
CA LEU A 48 -1.82 -9.65 -5.02
C LEU A 48 -1.60 -8.13 -4.93
N ILE A 49 -2.11 -7.48 -3.87
CA ILE A 49 -1.94 -6.03 -3.67
C ILE A 49 -0.46 -5.69 -3.46
N ALA A 50 0.29 -6.49 -2.69
CA ALA A 50 1.74 -6.31 -2.54
C ALA A 50 2.47 -6.39 -3.88
N LEU A 51 2.15 -7.38 -4.71
CA LEU A 51 2.74 -7.55 -6.04
C LEU A 51 2.38 -6.39 -6.98
N ILE A 52 1.14 -5.89 -6.92
CA ILE A 52 0.73 -4.70 -7.69
C ILE A 52 1.54 -3.48 -7.25
N ALA A 53 1.74 -3.26 -5.94
CA ALA A 53 2.56 -2.14 -5.47
C ALA A 53 4.03 -2.26 -5.90
N ILE A 54 4.61 -3.45 -5.84
CA ILE A 54 5.96 -3.71 -6.37
C ILE A 54 6.01 -3.43 -7.88
N ALA A 55 4.99 -3.86 -8.63
CA ALA A 55 4.89 -3.58 -10.06
C ALA A 55 4.80 -2.09 -10.35
N VAL A 56 4.01 -1.32 -9.59
CA VAL A 56 3.93 0.14 -9.70
C VAL A 56 5.29 0.79 -9.45
N VAL A 57 6.02 0.36 -8.41
CA VAL A 57 7.38 0.87 -8.13
C VAL A 57 8.33 0.53 -9.27
N ALA A 58 8.34 -0.71 -9.76
CA ALA A 58 9.19 -1.14 -10.87
C ALA A 58 8.90 -0.33 -12.15
N LEU A 59 7.62 -0.06 -12.43
CA LEU A 59 7.20 0.79 -13.55
C LEU A 59 7.63 2.24 -13.35
N ASP A 60 7.58 2.77 -12.13
CA ASP A 60 8.00 4.15 -11.82
C ASP A 60 9.51 4.35 -11.91
N ILE A 61 10.30 3.32 -11.57
CA ILE A 61 11.75 3.30 -11.81
C ILE A 61 12.03 3.31 -13.32
N ASN A 62 11.35 2.44 -14.08
CA ASN A 62 11.50 2.38 -15.54
C ASN A 62 11.04 3.68 -16.22
N ALA A 63 10.02 4.33 -15.68
CA ALA A 63 9.52 5.63 -16.12
C ALA A 63 10.46 6.80 -15.83
N GLN A 64 11.53 6.59 -15.06
CA GLN A 64 12.36 7.62 -14.44
C GLN A 64 11.55 8.63 -13.61
N VAL A 65 10.44 8.16 -13.02
CA VAL A 65 9.64 8.93 -12.07
C VAL A 65 10.24 8.84 -10.67
N LEU A 66 10.81 7.69 -10.30
CA LEU A 66 11.58 7.48 -9.08
C LEU A 66 13.07 7.36 -9.41
N ASP A 67 13.89 8.21 -8.81
CA ASP A 67 15.34 8.09 -8.86
C ASP A 67 15.86 7.06 -7.85
N SER A 68 17.10 6.61 -8.01
CA SER A 68 17.71 5.59 -7.14
C SER A 68 17.69 6.00 -5.66
N LYS A 69 17.82 7.31 -5.38
CA LYS A 69 17.76 7.83 -4.01
C LYS A 69 16.36 7.69 -3.42
N SER A 70 15.30 8.02 -4.17
CA SER A 70 13.93 7.81 -3.72
C SER A 70 13.64 6.33 -3.49
N VAL A 71 14.12 5.42 -4.33
CA VAL A 71 13.94 3.97 -4.11
C VAL A 71 14.62 3.52 -2.81
N ALA A 72 15.84 3.99 -2.55
CA ALA A 72 16.52 3.69 -1.29
C ALA A 72 15.75 4.22 -0.08
N LEU A 73 15.26 5.46 -0.17
CA LEU A 73 14.42 6.07 0.88
C LEU A 73 13.10 5.33 1.08
N LEU A 74 12.46 4.86 0.00
CA LEU A 74 11.23 4.06 0.06
C LEU A 74 11.48 2.78 0.89
N GLY A 75 12.60 2.10 0.66
CA GLY A 75 12.98 0.92 1.42
C GLY A 75 13.23 1.21 2.91
N VAL A 76 14.05 2.22 3.21
CA VAL A 76 14.38 2.62 4.59
C VAL A 76 13.13 3.07 5.35
N LEU A 77 12.32 3.93 4.76
CA LEU A 77 11.09 4.43 5.36
C LEU A 77 10.06 3.31 5.52
N SER A 78 9.93 2.39 4.55
CA SER A 78 9.03 1.24 4.68
C SER A 78 9.45 0.34 5.85
N ALA A 79 10.76 0.10 6.03
CA ALA A 79 11.28 -0.67 7.15
C ALA A 79 11.02 0.04 8.50
N LEU A 80 11.23 1.36 8.57
CA LEU A 80 10.95 2.15 9.77
C LEU A 80 9.46 2.15 10.12
N ILE A 81 8.57 2.39 9.17
CA ILE A 81 7.12 2.35 9.37
C ILE A 81 6.68 0.95 9.81
N ALA A 82 7.22 -0.10 9.18
CA ALA A 82 6.95 -1.47 9.56
C ALA A 82 7.36 -1.74 11.02
N ALA A 83 8.53 -1.27 11.46
CA ALA A 83 9.00 -1.39 12.84
C ALA A 83 8.16 -0.57 13.82
N LEU A 84 7.79 0.67 13.47
CA LEU A 84 6.92 1.53 14.29
C LEU A 84 5.57 0.89 14.55
N ARG A 85 5.04 0.12 13.59
CA ARG A 85 3.80 -0.62 13.76
C ARG A 85 3.91 -1.72 14.83
N LEU A 86 5.07 -2.38 14.96
CA LEU A 86 5.30 -3.35 16.04
C LEU A 86 5.29 -2.67 17.41
N ILE A 87 5.86 -1.48 17.50
CA ILE A 87 5.94 -0.71 18.76
C ILE A 87 4.59 -0.07 19.12
N GLY A 88 3.82 0.35 18.12
CA GLY A 88 2.49 0.96 18.29
C GLY A 88 1.40 -0.01 18.75
N ALA A 89 1.56 -1.31 18.49
CA ALA A 89 0.64 -2.35 18.93
C ALA A 89 0.72 -2.59 20.45
N GLY A 90 0.23 -1.63 21.25
CA GLY A 90 0.16 -1.75 22.71
C GLY A 90 0.23 -0.44 23.49
N ALA A 91 0.65 0.66 22.86
CA ALA A 91 0.84 1.94 23.55
C ALA A 91 -0.36 2.89 23.35
N ILE A 92 -1.33 2.86 24.26
CA ILE A 92 -2.32 3.95 24.49
C ILE A 92 -3.19 4.32 23.25
N GLY A 93 -3.24 3.46 22.23
CA GLY A 93 -3.97 3.74 20.98
C GLY A 93 -3.28 4.75 20.05
N VAL A 94 -2.02 5.11 20.32
CA VAL A 94 -1.22 5.98 19.46
C VAL A 94 -0.38 5.11 18.55
N GLU A 95 -0.60 5.19 17.24
CA GLU A 95 0.13 4.39 16.27
C GLU A 95 1.10 5.29 15.46
N PRO A 96 2.38 5.38 15.87
CA PRO A 96 3.33 6.39 15.35
C PRO A 96 3.68 6.20 13.87
N MET A 97 3.35 5.02 13.32
CA MET A 97 3.56 4.72 11.91
C MET A 97 2.83 5.72 10.99
N TRP A 98 1.65 6.20 11.39
CA TRP A 98 0.83 7.09 10.58
C TRP A 98 1.46 8.46 10.43
N PHE A 99 2.06 8.97 11.51
CA PHE A 99 2.79 10.23 11.49
C PHE A 99 3.93 10.17 10.47
N LEU A 100 4.76 9.12 10.52
CA LEU A 100 5.88 8.98 9.60
C LEU A 100 5.40 8.78 8.15
N LEU A 101 4.35 7.98 7.94
CA LEU A 101 3.75 7.78 6.62
C LEU A 101 3.26 9.10 6.01
N ILE A 102 2.50 9.89 6.76
CA ILE A 102 1.91 11.14 6.29
C ILE A 102 3.01 12.16 5.96
N VAL A 103 3.95 12.39 6.88
CA VAL A 103 5.03 13.36 6.68
C VAL A 103 5.93 12.97 5.51
N ALA A 104 6.31 11.70 5.39
CA ALA A 104 7.10 11.23 4.26
C ALA A 104 6.34 11.41 2.94
N SER A 105 5.06 11.06 2.91
CA SER A 105 4.24 11.20 1.71
C SER A 105 4.08 12.66 1.29
N PHE A 106 3.91 13.58 2.25
CA PHE A 106 3.83 15.02 2.00
C PHE A 106 5.11 15.57 1.33
N VAL A 107 6.28 15.01 1.67
CA VAL A 107 7.58 15.46 1.11
C VAL A 107 7.89 14.82 -0.24
N PHE A 108 7.60 13.53 -0.39
CA PHE A 108 8.00 12.74 -1.57
C PHE A 108 6.90 12.57 -2.63
N GLY A 109 5.69 13.07 -2.35
CA GLY A 109 4.56 13.09 -3.26
C GLY A 109 3.68 11.84 -3.21
N GLY A 110 2.47 11.95 -3.78
CA GLY A 110 1.42 10.93 -3.61
C GLY A 110 1.74 9.55 -4.18
N ARG A 111 2.50 9.46 -5.28
CA ARG A 111 2.89 8.16 -5.86
C ARG A 111 3.83 7.40 -4.92
N PHE A 112 4.83 8.11 -4.39
CA PHE A 112 5.73 7.58 -3.39
C PHE A 112 4.97 7.18 -2.12
N GLY A 113 4.06 8.04 -1.66
CA GLY A 113 3.24 7.79 -0.48
C GLY A 113 2.35 6.56 -0.59
N PHE A 114 1.72 6.35 -1.76
CA PHE A 114 0.93 5.15 -2.02
C PHE A 114 1.76 3.88 -1.88
N SER A 115 2.90 3.83 -2.57
CA SER A 115 3.82 2.69 -2.49
C SER A 115 4.36 2.49 -1.08
N LEU A 116 4.70 3.57 -0.37
CA LEU A 116 5.20 3.54 1.00
C LEU A 116 4.17 2.90 1.96
N GLY A 117 2.90 3.32 1.87
CA GLY A 117 1.81 2.77 2.69
C GLY A 117 1.58 1.27 2.45
N VAL A 118 1.51 0.86 1.17
CA VAL A 118 1.28 -0.55 0.83
C VAL A 118 2.47 -1.44 1.22
N LEU A 119 3.70 -1.01 0.91
CA LEU A 119 4.91 -1.81 1.17
C LEU A 119 5.21 -1.92 2.67
N SER A 120 5.08 -0.83 3.43
CA SER A 120 5.31 -0.87 4.88
C SER A 120 4.38 -1.85 5.61
N LEU A 121 3.10 -1.90 5.20
CA LEU A 121 2.12 -2.85 5.74
C LEU A 121 2.43 -4.29 5.34
N ALA A 122 2.80 -4.51 4.08
CA ALA A 122 3.20 -5.83 3.60
C ALA A 122 4.44 -6.35 4.36
N ILE A 123 5.47 -5.50 4.51
CA ILE A 123 6.70 -5.83 5.23
C ILE A 123 6.39 -6.11 6.71
N SER A 124 5.61 -5.25 7.37
CA SER A 124 5.21 -5.46 8.76
C SER A 124 4.52 -6.80 8.96
N ALA A 125 3.55 -7.13 8.11
CA ALA A 125 2.83 -8.39 8.19
C ALA A 125 3.71 -9.62 7.88
N LEU A 126 4.66 -9.50 6.95
CA LEU A 126 5.63 -10.56 6.69
C LEU A 126 6.51 -10.82 7.91
N LEU A 127 6.96 -9.77 8.60
CA LEU A 127 7.83 -9.89 9.77
C LEU A 127 7.09 -10.45 11.00
N THR A 128 5.82 -10.08 11.20
CA THR A 128 5.06 -10.49 12.39
C THR A 128 4.19 -11.73 12.16
N GLY A 129 4.21 -12.33 10.97
CA GLY A 129 3.24 -13.36 10.58
C GLY A 129 1.80 -12.85 10.48
N GLY A 130 1.61 -11.53 10.41
CA GLY A 130 0.32 -10.84 10.41
C GLY A 130 -0.47 -10.89 9.10
N ILE A 131 -0.23 -11.91 8.26
CA ILE A 131 -0.96 -12.10 6.99
C ILE A 131 -2.36 -12.64 7.30
N GLY A 132 -3.24 -11.71 7.67
CA GLY A 132 -4.63 -11.96 8.01
C GLY A 132 -5.59 -11.44 6.95
N PRO A 133 -6.89 -11.73 7.09
CA PRO A 133 -7.90 -11.32 6.13
C PRO A 133 -8.10 -9.80 6.06
N TRP A 134 -7.65 -9.08 7.09
CA TRP A 134 -7.75 -7.63 7.18
C TRP A 134 -6.59 -6.87 6.54
N LEU A 135 -5.47 -7.55 6.29
CA LEU A 135 -4.26 -6.94 5.76
C LEU A 135 -4.47 -6.24 4.39
N PRO A 136 -5.22 -6.79 3.42
CA PRO A 136 -5.48 -6.13 2.14
C PRO A 136 -6.06 -4.72 2.31
N PHE A 137 -7.00 -4.60 3.24
CA PHE A 137 -7.71 -3.36 3.52
C PHE A 137 -6.79 -2.34 4.18
N GLN A 138 -5.98 -2.79 5.14
CA GLN A 138 -5.01 -1.92 5.80
C GLN A 138 -3.95 -1.41 4.80
N MET A 139 -3.48 -2.27 3.89
CA MET A 139 -2.51 -1.92 2.85
C MET A 139 -3.07 -0.84 1.92
N LEU A 140 -4.30 -1.02 1.44
CA LEU A 140 -4.98 -0.07 0.57
C LEU A 140 -5.30 1.24 1.28
N ALA A 141 -5.81 1.19 2.50
CA ALA A 141 -6.09 2.38 3.29
C ALA A 141 -4.82 3.19 3.56
N ALA A 142 -3.72 2.53 3.94
CA ALA A 142 -2.43 3.18 4.11
C ALA A 142 -1.89 3.77 2.80
N GLY A 143 -2.04 3.04 1.69
CA GLY A 143 -1.72 3.54 0.36
C GLY A 143 -2.51 4.81 0.01
N TRP A 144 -3.81 4.84 0.24
CA TRP A 144 -4.64 6.02 -0.02
C TRP A 144 -4.30 7.20 0.89
N ILE A 145 -4.04 6.95 2.17
CA ILE A 145 -3.59 8.00 3.10
C ILE A 145 -2.29 8.62 2.60
N GLY A 146 -1.31 7.80 2.20
CA GLY A 146 -0.07 8.30 1.63
C GLY A 146 -0.28 9.04 0.29
N LEU A 147 -1.17 8.52 -0.56
CA LEU A 147 -1.51 9.17 -1.82
C LEU A 147 -2.09 10.56 -1.60
N ILE A 148 -3.07 10.69 -0.70
CA ILE A 148 -3.75 11.96 -0.40
C ILE A 148 -2.79 12.94 0.30
N ALA A 149 -2.02 12.48 1.29
CA ALA A 149 -1.06 13.33 1.98
C ALA A 149 -0.02 13.91 1.00
N GLY A 150 0.46 13.10 0.07
CA GLY A 150 1.43 13.53 -0.93
C GLY A 150 0.85 14.24 -2.16
N THR A 151 -0.47 14.33 -2.33
CA THR A 151 -1.08 15.20 -3.35
C THR A 151 -1.37 16.60 -2.83
N ILE A 152 -1.43 16.77 -1.51
CA ILE A 152 -1.69 18.06 -0.86
C ILE A 152 -0.38 18.82 -0.55
N GLY A 153 0.74 18.11 -0.41
CA GLY A 153 2.08 18.70 -0.24
C GLY A 153 2.73 19.12 -1.55
#